data_AF-M0LTA1-F1
#
_entry.id   AF-M0LTA1-F1
#
_cell.length_a   1.000
_cell.length_b   1.000
_cell.length_c   1.000
_cell.angle_alpha   90.00
_cell.angle_beta   90.00
_cell.angle_gamma   90.00
#
_symmetry.space_group_name_H-M   'P 1'
#
loop_
_entity.id
_entity.type
_entity.pdbx_description
1 polymer ?
#
loop_
_entity_poly.entity_id
_entity_poly.type
_entity_poly.pdbx_seq_one_letter_code
_entity_poly.pdbx_strand_id
1 'polypeptide(L)'
;MLESLELVANAEIDTEPLRPGAIRVDRFVAPSYPTPSRRECFWVRDRVHDAVDVETSDSEAYPSRIYVSRRNATVRRVENEPAVLEALSEFDIEPFELETLSVSEQARLFANAEFVVSPHGAGLANIVYADDPTVLELFGQKEKTTFSRLSKLLNNEYHALFCDHTRKDIVVDTDELVSVITEILAGNREPVVPGNEQ
;
A
#
# COMPACT_ATOMS: atom_id res chain seq x y z
N MET A 1 12.13 8.61 -0.90
CA MET A 1 11.90 9.62 0.16
C MET A 1 12.05 11.03 -0.38
N LEU A 2 13.15 11.37 -1.08
CA LEU A 2 13.29 12.68 -1.72
C LEU A 2 12.19 12.94 -2.75
N GLU A 3 11.98 12.01 -3.69
CA GLU A 3 10.92 12.12 -4.70
C GLU A 3 9.53 12.37 -4.08
N SER A 4 9.16 11.66 -3.01
CA SER A 4 7.88 11.89 -2.31
C SER A 4 7.75 13.31 -1.75
N LEU A 5 8.86 13.90 -1.27
CA LEU A 5 8.87 15.28 -0.78
C LEU A 5 8.75 16.28 -1.92
N GLU A 6 9.44 16.04 -3.04
CA GLU A 6 9.41 16.90 -4.23
C GLU A 6 8.01 16.92 -4.85
N LEU A 7 7.36 15.76 -4.96
CA LEU A 7 5.97 15.63 -5.44
C LEU A 7 5.00 16.42 -4.55
N VAL A 8 5.07 16.24 -3.24
CA VAL A 8 4.16 16.93 -2.29
C VAL A 8 4.43 18.44 -2.25
N ALA A 9 5.69 18.86 -2.38
CA ALA A 9 6.10 20.26 -2.43
C ALA A 9 5.81 20.91 -3.79
N ASN A 10 5.66 20.10 -4.84
CA ASN A 10 5.69 20.52 -6.24
C ASN A 10 6.90 21.43 -6.54
N ALA A 11 8.08 21.00 -6.08
CA ALA A 11 9.33 21.74 -6.20
C ALA A 11 10.53 20.79 -6.04
N GLU A 12 11.63 21.09 -6.72
CA GLU A 12 12.91 20.42 -6.48
C GLU A 12 13.42 20.75 -5.07
N ILE A 13 14.01 19.75 -4.41
CA ILE A 13 14.50 19.90 -3.03
C ILE A 13 16.00 19.63 -2.98
N ASP A 14 16.75 20.68 -2.64
CA ASP A 14 18.18 20.54 -2.35
C ASP A 14 18.40 19.78 -1.05
N THR A 15 19.28 18.79 -1.08
CA THR A 15 19.67 18.02 0.10
C THR A 15 21.13 18.24 0.44
N GLU A 16 21.41 18.60 1.70
CA GLU A 16 22.77 18.66 2.24
C GLU A 16 22.94 17.69 3.41
N PRO A 17 24.02 16.89 3.44
CA PRO A 17 24.34 16.08 4.61
C PRO A 17 24.56 16.95 5.85
N LEU A 18 23.89 16.61 6.95
CA LEU A 18 24.10 17.29 8.23
C LEU A 18 25.54 17.08 8.70
N ARG A 19 26.29 18.17 8.83
CA ARG A 19 27.65 18.18 9.38
C ARG A 19 27.61 18.28 10.91
N PRO A 20 28.59 17.71 11.64
CA PRO A 20 28.67 17.88 13.09
C PRO A 20 28.71 19.37 13.47
N GLY A 21 27.90 19.78 14.44
CA GLY A 21 27.82 21.15 14.93
C GLY A 21 26.39 21.65 15.08
N ALA A 22 26.25 22.97 15.23
CA ALA A 22 24.95 23.63 15.23
C ALA A 22 24.69 24.26 13.86
N ILE A 23 23.50 24.05 13.32
CA ILE A 23 23.04 24.68 12.08
C ILE A 23 22.01 25.74 12.45
N ARG A 24 22.17 26.93 11.89
CA ARG A 24 21.16 27.99 11.96
C ARG A 24 20.31 27.91 10.70
N VAL A 25 19.00 27.81 10.89
CA VAL A 25 18.01 27.85 9.82
C VAL A 25 17.02 28.97 10.11
N ASP A 26 16.49 29.61 9.07
CA ASP A 26 15.45 30.63 9.21
C ASP A 26 14.10 30.00 9.61
N ARG A 27 13.86 28.77 9.16
CA ARG A 27 12.68 27.98 9.50
C ARG A 27 13.06 26.51 9.65
N PHE A 28 12.71 25.93 10.79
CA PHE A 28 12.84 24.50 11.04
C PHE A 28 11.46 23.85 10.98
N VAL A 29 11.32 22.84 10.12
CA VAL A 29 10.13 21.99 10.04
C VAL A 29 10.57 20.57 10.37
N ALA A 30 9.99 20.01 11.42
CA ALA A 30 10.15 18.61 11.77
C ALA A 30 8.77 17.99 11.93
N PRO A 31 8.57 16.74 11.48
CA PRO A 31 7.35 16.04 11.79
C PRO A 31 7.24 15.89 13.31
N SER A 32 6.12 16.32 13.89
CA SER A 32 5.65 15.67 15.10
C SER A 32 5.28 14.22 14.71
N TYR A 33 5.19 13.29 15.66
CA TYR A 33 4.71 11.93 15.41
C TYR A 33 3.18 11.84 15.71
N PRO A 34 2.27 12.61 15.08
CA PRO A 34 0.85 12.38 15.29
C PRO A 34 0.43 11.13 14.49
N THR A 35 -0.57 10.44 15.01
CA THR A 35 -1.38 9.54 14.18
C THR A 35 -1.92 10.35 12.99
N PRO A 36 -1.79 9.86 11.74
CA PRO A 36 -2.25 10.61 10.57
C PRO A 36 -3.75 10.87 10.68
N SER A 37 -4.15 12.10 10.34
CA SER A 37 -5.55 12.46 10.20
C SER A 37 -6.04 12.26 8.77
N ARG A 38 -7.34 12.05 8.61
CA ARG A 38 -7.98 11.87 7.30
C ARG A 38 -7.64 13.02 6.35
N ARG A 39 -7.70 14.25 6.86
CA ARG A 39 -7.37 15.47 6.11
C ARG A 39 -5.91 15.47 5.62
N GLU A 40 -4.96 15.01 6.42
CA GLU A 40 -3.55 14.93 6.01
C GLU A 40 -3.34 13.89 4.92
N CYS A 41 -4.02 12.74 5.03
CA CYS A 41 -3.97 11.71 3.99
C CYS A 41 -4.53 12.20 2.66
N PHE A 42 -5.70 12.86 2.65
CA PHE A 42 -6.24 13.46 1.44
C PHE A 42 -5.35 14.58 0.91
N TRP A 43 -4.79 15.43 1.79
CA TRP A 43 -3.85 16.47 1.35
C TRP A 43 -2.62 15.88 0.65
N VAL A 44 -2.07 14.76 1.14
CA VAL A 44 -0.96 14.06 0.44
C VAL A 44 -1.44 13.49 -0.89
N ARG A 45 -2.61 12.82 -0.91
CA ARG A 45 -3.21 12.25 -2.13
C ARG A 45 -3.35 13.33 -3.21
N ASP A 46 -4.08 14.39 -2.92
CA ASP A 46 -4.39 15.47 -3.85
C ASP A 46 -3.11 16.10 -4.41
N ARG A 47 -2.13 16.39 -3.54
CA ARG A 47 -0.84 16.97 -3.96
C ARG A 47 -0.05 16.09 -4.90
N VAL A 48 0.00 14.78 -4.61
CA VAL A 48 0.73 13.84 -5.46
C VAL A 48 -0.03 13.63 -6.75
N HIS A 49 -1.35 13.48 -6.71
CA HIS A 49 -2.19 13.33 -7.90
C HIS A 49 -2.05 14.52 -8.86
N ASP A 50 -2.11 15.74 -8.34
CA ASP A 50 -1.88 16.97 -9.09
C ASP A 50 -0.47 17.01 -9.71
N ALA A 51 0.54 16.52 -9.00
CA ALA A 51 1.93 16.55 -9.46
C ALA A 51 2.25 15.49 -10.53
N VAL A 52 1.53 14.37 -10.55
CA VAL A 52 1.79 13.25 -11.48
C VAL A 52 0.77 13.15 -12.63
N ASP A 53 -0.17 14.10 -12.71
CA ASP A 53 -1.19 14.21 -13.74
C ASP A 53 -2.03 12.93 -13.93
N VAL A 54 -2.50 12.33 -12.83
CA VAL A 54 -3.26 11.05 -12.83
C VAL A 54 -4.45 11.07 -13.81
N GLU A 55 -5.11 12.21 -13.98
CA GLU A 55 -6.31 12.37 -14.81
C GLU A 55 -6.05 12.43 -16.33
N THR A 56 -4.80 12.64 -16.77
CA THR A 56 -4.50 12.99 -18.19
C THR A 56 -3.55 12.04 -18.91
N SER A 57 -3.05 10.98 -18.26
CA SER A 57 -2.09 10.07 -18.91
C SER A 57 -2.78 9.01 -19.77
N ASP A 58 -2.88 9.29 -21.07
CA ASP A 58 -3.44 8.44 -22.14
C ASP A 58 -2.48 7.31 -22.62
N SER A 59 -1.55 6.80 -21.80
CA SER A 59 -0.67 5.70 -22.25
C SER A 59 -0.36 4.70 -21.14
N GLU A 60 -0.95 3.50 -21.29
CA GLU A 60 -0.89 2.32 -20.41
C GLU A 60 -1.63 2.50 -19.08
N ALA A 61 -2.95 2.30 -19.13
CA ALA A 61 -3.75 2.14 -17.92
C ALA A 61 -3.15 0.99 -17.09
N TYR A 62 -2.69 1.30 -15.89
CA TYR A 62 -2.35 0.28 -14.91
C TYR A 62 -3.55 -0.67 -14.71
N PRO A 63 -3.33 -1.91 -14.26
CA PRO A 63 -4.44 -2.81 -13.93
C PRO A 63 -5.21 -2.28 -12.72
N SER A 64 -6.52 -2.55 -12.66
CA SER A 64 -7.35 -2.17 -11.51
C SER A 64 -7.20 -3.12 -10.33
N ARG A 65 -6.64 -4.31 -10.54
CA ARG A 65 -6.44 -5.30 -9.48
C ARG A 65 -4.97 -5.70 -9.39
N ILE A 66 -4.39 -5.48 -8.22
CA ILE A 66 -2.95 -5.58 -8.03
C ILE A 66 -2.59 -6.46 -6.84
N TYR A 67 -1.49 -7.19 -6.99
CA TYR A 67 -0.80 -7.85 -5.90
C TYR A 67 0.53 -7.18 -5.63
N VAL A 68 0.70 -6.64 -4.44
CA VAL A 68 1.95 -6.01 -4.02
C VAL A 68 2.88 -7.10 -3.50
N SER A 69 3.80 -7.54 -4.35
CA SER A 69 4.79 -8.56 -4.03
C SER A 69 5.77 -8.05 -2.98
N ARG A 70 6.29 -9.01 -2.20
CA ARG A 70 7.38 -8.77 -1.25
C ARG A 70 8.59 -9.64 -1.56
N ARG A 71 8.74 -10.19 -2.77
CA ARG A 71 9.77 -11.19 -3.06
C ARG A 71 11.20 -10.76 -2.73
N ASN A 72 11.54 -9.48 -2.91
CA ASN A 72 12.87 -8.95 -2.58
C ASN A 72 12.98 -8.41 -1.14
N ALA A 73 11.92 -8.51 -0.33
CA ALA A 73 11.95 -8.10 1.06
C ALA A 73 12.78 -9.06 1.94
N THR A 74 13.21 -8.59 3.11
CA THR A 74 13.98 -9.44 4.04
C THR A 74 13.11 -10.32 4.93
N VAL A 75 11.83 -10.00 5.08
CA VAL A 75 10.82 -10.66 5.94
C VAL A 75 9.42 -10.51 5.33
N ARG A 76 8.50 -11.40 5.73
CA ARG A 76 7.09 -11.47 5.33
C ARG A 76 6.96 -11.61 3.81
N ARG A 77 7.85 -12.39 3.22
CA ARG A 77 7.70 -12.85 1.84
C ARG A 77 6.66 -13.96 1.80
N VAL A 78 6.07 -14.20 0.63
CA VAL A 78 5.26 -15.39 0.39
C VAL A 78 6.20 -16.48 -0.12
N GLU A 79 6.38 -17.56 0.63
CA GLU A 79 7.32 -18.63 0.23
C GLU A 79 6.86 -19.37 -1.02
N ASN A 80 5.55 -19.62 -1.12
CA ASN A 80 4.90 -20.26 -2.26
C ASN A 80 4.34 -19.23 -3.27
N GLU A 81 5.01 -18.09 -3.45
CA GLU A 81 4.52 -16.99 -4.31
C GLU A 81 4.12 -17.45 -5.73
N PRO A 82 4.86 -18.34 -6.43
CA PRO A 82 4.42 -18.80 -7.75
C PRO A 82 3.00 -19.41 -7.77
N ALA A 83 2.64 -20.20 -6.76
CA ALA A 83 1.31 -20.79 -6.66
C ALA A 83 0.23 -19.74 -6.33
N VAL A 84 0.60 -18.75 -5.51
CA VAL A 84 -0.28 -17.60 -5.22
C VAL A 84 -0.53 -16.78 -6.49
N LEU A 85 0.50 -16.51 -7.30
CA LEU A 85 0.34 -15.76 -8.55
C LEU A 85 -0.52 -16.50 -9.57
N GLU A 86 -0.39 -17.84 -9.64
CA GLU A 86 -1.27 -18.66 -10.47
C GLU A 86 -2.73 -18.52 -10.04
N ALA A 87 -3.04 -18.66 -8.74
CA ALA A 87 -4.38 -18.49 -8.20
C ALA A 87 -4.94 -17.05 -8.39
N LEU A 88 -4.10 -16.04 -8.23
CA LEU A 88 -4.48 -14.62 -8.40
C LEU A 88 -4.77 -14.27 -9.87
N SER A 89 -4.12 -14.96 -10.81
CA SER A 89 -4.34 -14.72 -12.25
C SER A 89 -5.76 -15.06 -12.71
N GLU A 90 -6.47 -15.95 -12.00
CA GLU A 90 -7.88 -16.27 -12.25
C GLU A 90 -8.83 -15.08 -12.02
N PHE A 91 -8.36 -14.05 -11.31
CA PHE A 91 -9.12 -12.86 -10.95
C PHE A 91 -8.58 -11.58 -11.61
N ASP A 92 -7.70 -11.71 -12.62
CA ASP A 92 -7.01 -10.60 -13.28
C ASP A 92 -6.18 -9.74 -12.29
N ILE A 93 -5.65 -10.35 -11.23
CA ILE A 93 -4.82 -9.65 -10.23
C ILE A 93 -3.35 -9.72 -10.65
N GLU A 94 -2.76 -8.59 -10.97
CA GLU A 94 -1.39 -8.51 -11.50
C GLU A 94 -0.34 -8.19 -10.43
N PRO A 95 0.83 -8.87 -10.43
CA PRO A 95 1.86 -8.64 -9.42
C PRO A 95 2.76 -7.44 -9.71
N PHE A 96 3.08 -6.66 -8.68
CA PHE A 96 4.03 -5.54 -8.73
C PHE A 96 5.06 -5.60 -7.60
N GLU A 97 6.33 -5.35 -7.95
CA GLU A 97 7.44 -5.13 -7.02
C GLU A 97 7.65 -3.62 -6.87
N LEU A 98 7.06 -2.99 -5.84
CA LEU A 98 7.03 -1.51 -5.76
C LEU A 98 8.41 -0.86 -5.67
N GLU A 99 9.43 -1.59 -5.21
CA GLU A 99 10.82 -1.13 -5.18
C GLU A 99 11.44 -0.91 -6.57
N THR A 100 10.83 -1.44 -7.63
CA THR A 100 11.26 -1.21 -9.02
C THR A 100 10.58 0.00 -9.65
N LEU A 101 9.60 0.59 -8.97
CA LEU A 101 8.80 1.72 -9.43
C LEU A 101 9.21 3.00 -8.69
N SER A 102 9.24 4.12 -9.42
CA SER A 102 9.29 5.47 -8.85
C SER A 102 8.04 5.75 -8.00
N VAL A 103 8.11 6.75 -7.11
CA VAL A 103 6.95 7.16 -6.31
C VAL A 103 5.81 7.63 -7.22
N SER A 104 6.15 8.27 -8.34
CA SER A 104 5.18 8.72 -9.34
C SER A 104 4.44 7.54 -10.01
N GLU A 105 5.17 6.48 -10.38
CA GLU A 105 4.57 5.26 -10.93
C GLU A 105 3.74 4.51 -9.87
N GLN A 106 4.21 4.43 -8.62
CA GLN A 106 3.43 3.86 -7.51
C GLN A 106 2.14 4.64 -7.29
N ALA A 107 2.18 5.97 -7.34
CA ALA A 107 0.99 6.80 -7.17
C ALA A 107 -0.04 6.53 -8.27
N ARG A 108 0.38 6.45 -9.54
CA ARG A 108 -0.51 6.13 -10.67
C ARG A 108 -1.06 4.70 -10.59
N LEU A 109 -0.22 3.72 -10.23
CA LEU A 109 -0.63 2.34 -10.03
C LEU A 109 -1.76 2.23 -8.99
N PHE A 110 -1.57 2.85 -7.82
CA PHE A 110 -2.56 2.79 -6.75
C PHE A 110 -3.78 3.68 -7.02
N ALA A 111 -3.64 4.80 -7.72
CA ALA A 111 -4.78 5.64 -8.10
C ALA A 111 -5.79 4.89 -8.97
N ASN A 112 -5.33 3.93 -9.78
CA ASN A 112 -6.18 3.07 -10.59
C ASN A 112 -6.63 1.78 -9.87
N ALA A 113 -6.05 1.46 -8.71
CA ALA A 113 -6.31 0.19 -8.04
C ALA A 113 -7.68 0.18 -7.33
N GLU A 114 -8.55 -0.73 -7.75
CA GLU A 114 -9.83 -1.08 -7.14
C GLU A 114 -9.71 -2.27 -6.18
N PHE A 115 -8.74 -3.18 -6.41
CA PHE A 115 -8.50 -4.32 -5.50
C PHE A 115 -7.00 -4.53 -5.26
N VAL A 116 -6.58 -4.46 -3.99
CA VAL A 116 -5.18 -4.56 -3.59
C VAL A 116 -4.99 -5.77 -2.69
N VAL A 117 -4.23 -6.76 -3.15
CA VAL A 117 -3.78 -7.90 -2.34
C VAL A 117 -2.33 -7.68 -1.94
N SER A 118 -1.97 -7.85 -0.66
CA SER A 118 -0.57 -7.73 -0.26
C SER A 118 -0.26 -8.46 1.03
N PRO A 119 0.89 -9.13 1.17
CA PRO A 119 1.39 -9.48 2.49
C PRO A 119 1.76 -8.21 3.27
N HIS A 120 1.49 -8.21 4.56
CA HIS A 120 1.67 -7.02 5.41
C HIS A 120 3.05 -6.35 5.23
N GLY A 121 3.05 -5.05 4.91
CA GLY A 121 4.26 -4.23 4.88
C GLY A 121 4.10 -2.85 4.25
N ALA A 122 5.20 -2.08 4.26
CA ALA A 122 5.19 -0.65 3.93
C ALA A 122 4.64 -0.28 2.54
N GLY A 123 4.61 -1.22 1.59
CA GLY A 123 4.00 -1.00 0.27
C GLY A 123 2.51 -0.64 0.34
N LEU A 124 1.79 -1.13 1.35
CA LEU A 124 0.39 -0.79 1.61
C LEU A 124 0.20 0.66 2.06
N ALA A 125 1.25 1.44 2.36
CA ALA A 125 1.10 2.86 2.60
C ALA A 125 0.57 3.60 1.35
N ASN A 126 0.83 3.05 0.16
CA ASN A 126 0.38 3.62 -1.11
C ASN A 126 -1.15 3.55 -1.33
N ILE A 127 -1.92 2.82 -0.50
CA ILE A 127 -3.39 2.90 -0.53
C ILE A 127 -3.90 4.32 -0.26
N VAL A 128 -3.05 5.21 0.28
CA VAL A 128 -3.35 6.64 0.39
C VAL A 128 -3.62 7.28 -0.98
N TYR A 129 -3.05 6.76 -2.06
CA TYR A 129 -3.22 7.28 -3.42
C TYR A 129 -4.41 6.67 -4.16
N ALA A 130 -4.97 5.57 -3.67
CA ALA A 130 -6.14 4.92 -4.26
C ALA A 130 -7.43 5.67 -3.89
N ASP A 131 -8.44 5.67 -4.76
CA ASP A 131 -9.70 6.38 -4.47
C ASP A 131 -10.57 5.63 -3.45
N ASP A 132 -11.06 4.45 -3.84
CA ASP A 132 -11.90 3.56 -3.03
C ASP A 132 -11.53 2.08 -3.26
N PRO A 133 -10.32 1.64 -2.85
CA PRO A 133 -9.90 0.26 -3.06
C PRO A 133 -10.55 -0.67 -2.03
N THR A 134 -10.82 -1.90 -2.46
CA THR A 134 -10.90 -3.03 -1.54
C THR A 134 -9.49 -3.56 -1.26
N VAL A 135 -9.13 -3.77 0.00
CA VAL A 135 -7.79 -4.23 0.42
C VAL A 135 -7.89 -5.61 1.06
N LEU A 136 -7.15 -6.58 0.55
CA LEU A 136 -6.94 -7.90 1.18
C LEU A 136 -5.50 -8.01 1.68
N GLU A 137 -5.33 -7.90 2.99
CA GLU A 137 -4.01 -8.00 3.62
C GLU A 137 -3.72 -9.42 4.12
N LEU A 138 -2.58 -9.97 3.72
CA LEU A 138 -2.13 -11.31 4.11
C LEU A 138 -1.20 -11.22 5.33
N PHE A 139 -1.54 -11.93 6.39
CA PHE A 139 -0.79 -11.96 7.64
C PHE A 139 -0.19 -13.34 7.90
N GLY A 140 0.91 -13.37 8.64
CA GLY A 140 1.32 -14.59 9.37
C GLY A 140 0.64 -14.62 10.75
N GLN A 141 1.32 -15.15 11.77
CA GLN A 141 0.75 -15.26 13.13
C GLN A 141 0.37 -13.95 13.83
N LYS A 142 0.93 -12.81 13.41
CA LYS A 142 0.75 -11.54 14.11
C LYS A 142 0.10 -10.53 13.20
N GLU A 143 -1.13 -10.16 13.56
CA GLU A 143 -1.79 -9.01 12.98
C GLU A 143 -1.06 -7.72 13.38
N LYS A 144 -0.99 -6.79 12.44
CA LYS A 144 -0.57 -5.41 12.69
C LYS A 144 -1.63 -4.49 12.13
N THR A 145 -2.13 -3.60 12.97
CA THR A 145 -3.28 -2.74 12.65
C THR A 145 -2.94 -1.51 11.81
N THR A 146 -1.70 -1.37 11.32
CA THR A 146 -1.23 -0.15 10.65
C THR A 146 -2.09 0.19 9.42
N PHE A 147 -2.29 -0.77 8.51
CA PHE A 147 -2.99 -0.52 7.25
C PHE A 147 -4.50 -0.73 7.35
N SER A 148 -4.97 -1.54 8.31
CA SER A 148 -6.39 -1.56 8.67
C SER A 148 -6.85 -0.20 9.24
N ARG A 149 -6.02 0.45 10.07
CA ARG A 149 -6.28 1.82 10.55
C ARG A 149 -6.24 2.85 9.43
N LEU A 150 -5.28 2.75 8.51
CA LEU A 150 -5.20 3.64 7.33
C LEU A 150 -6.44 3.47 6.42
N SER A 151 -6.83 2.23 6.15
CA SER A 151 -8.04 1.90 5.38
C SER A 151 -9.29 2.48 6.04
N LYS A 152 -9.45 2.31 7.35
CA LYS A 152 -10.54 2.93 8.13
C LYS A 152 -10.55 4.45 8.03
N LEU A 153 -9.38 5.08 8.11
CA LEU A 153 -9.25 6.54 8.02
C LEU A 153 -9.69 7.06 6.65
N LEU A 154 -9.40 6.30 5.60
CA LEU A 154 -9.73 6.62 4.21
C LEU A 154 -11.14 6.18 3.80
N ASN A 155 -11.77 5.31 4.59
CA ASN A 155 -13.05 4.63 4.30
C ASN A 155 -12.95 3.56 3.21
N ASN A 156 -11.80 2.91 3.10
CA ASN A 156 -11.57 1.80 2.19
C ASN A 156 -12.16 0.50 2.77
N GLU A 157 -12.67 -0.37 1.91
CA GLU A 157 -13.03 -1.73 2.29
C GLU A 157 -11.77 -2.54 2.63
N TYR A 158 -11.78 -3.28 3.75
CA TYR A 158 -10.59 -3.96 4.25
C TYR A 158 -10.91 -5.37 4.74
N HIS A 159 -10.10 -6.33 4.29
CA HIS A 159 -10.15 -7.74 4.65
C HIS A 159 -8.77 -8.23 5.08
N ALA A 160 -8.75 -9.26 5.90
CA ALA A 160 -7.54 -9.93 6.33
C ALA A 160 -7.64 -11.43 6.05
N LEU A 161 -6.54 -12.03 5.59
CA LEU A 161 -6.35 -13.48 5.51
C LEU A 161 -5.14 -13.87 6.35
N PHE A 162 -5.34 -14.81 7.26
CA PHE A 162 -4.29 -15.32 8.15
C PHE A 162 -3.72 -16.60 7.56
N CYS A 163 -2.43 -16.56 7.24
CA CYS A 163 -1.73 -17.62 6.56
C CYS A 163 -0.81 -18.37 7.52
N ASP A 164 -0.40 -19.57 7.11
CA ASP A 164 0.70 -20.27 7.73
C ASP A 164 2.00 -19.49 7.57
N HIS A 165 3.04 -19.90 8.29
CA HIS A 165 4.31 -19.19 8.28
C HIS A 165 5.49 -20.13 8.48
N THR A 166 6.60 -19.76 7.84
CA THR A 166 7.89 -20.41 8.00
C THR A 166 8.89 -19.36 8.45
N ARG A 167 9.34 -19.45 9.70
CA ARG A 167 10.29 -18.50 10.32
C ARG A 167 9.79 -17.05 10.28
N LYS A 168 10.12 -16.34 9.20
CA LYS A 168 9.90 -14.90 8.99
C LYS A 168 9.00 -14.61 7.79
N ASP A 169 8.67 -15.63 7.01
CA ASP A 169 7.89 -15.56 5.77
C ASP A 169 6.55 -16.30 5.97
N ILE A 170 5.60 -16.08 5.07
CA ILE A 170 4.25 -16.67 5.12
C ILE A 170 4.09 -17.73 4.02
N VAL A 171 3.21 -18.70 4.27
CA VAL A 171 2.78 -19.72 3.33
C VAL A 171 1.28 -19.59 3.18
N VAL A 172 0.82 -19.25 1.99
CA VAL A 172 -0.59 -18.95 1.72
C VAL A 172 -1.29 -20.21 1.23
N ASP A 173 -2.39 -20.58 1.86
CA ASP A 173 -3.30 -21.59 1.30
C ASP A 173 -4.01 -20.98 0.09
N THR A 174 -3.75 -21.53 -1.10
CA THR A 174 -4.30 -20.99 -2.36
C THR A 174 -5.78 -21.27 -2.50
N ASP A 175 -6.29 -22.38 -1.97
CA ASP A 175 -7.72 -22.71 -2.04
C ASP A 175 -8.52 -21.77 -1.14
N GLU A 176 -7.99 -21.49 0.05
CA GLU A 176 -8.57 -20.49 0.95
C GLU A 176 -8.50 -19.07 0.35
N LEU A 177 -7.37 -18.69 -0.25
CA LEU A 177 -7.20 -17.40 -0.93
C LEU A 177 -8.24 -17.21 -2.04
N VAL A 178 -8.42 -18.21 -2.92
CA VAL A 178 -9.41 -18.20 -4.01
C VAL A 178 -10.83 -18.08 -3.45
N SER A 179 -11.16 -18.84 -2.40
CA SER A 179 -12.46 -18.76 -1.75
C SER A 179 -12.73 -17.36 -1.19
N VAL A 180 -11.77 -16.79 -0.47
CA VAL A 180 -11.88 -15.45 0.14
C VAL A 180 -12.07 -14.37 -0.94
N ILE A 181 -11.25 -14.38 -1.99
CA ILE A 181 -11.36 -13.41 -3.08
C ILE A 181 -12.73 -13.53 -3.76
N THR A 182 -13.19 -14.75 -4.02
CA THR A 182 -14.50 -15.01 -4.62
C THR A 182 -15.64 -14.44 -3.77
N GLU A 183 -15.59 -14.63 -2.44
CA GLU A 183 -16.59 -14.08 -1.52
C GLU A 183 -16.57 -12.56 -1.49
N ILE A 184 -15.39 -11.94 -1.47
CA ILE A 184 -15.22 -10.48 -1.47
C ILE A 184 -15.80 -9.89 -2.75
N LEU A 185 -15.38 -10.39 -3.92
CA LEU A 185 -15.84 -9.90 -5.22
C LEU A 185 -17.35 -10.10 -5.44
N ALA A 186 -17.93 -11.11 -4.79
CA ALA A 186 -19.38 -11.34 -4.80
C ALA A 186 -20.15 -10.48 -3.78
N GLY A 187 -19.48 -9.71 -2.92
CA GLY A 187 -20.10 -8.95 -1.83
C GLY A 187 -20.67 -9.82 -0.70
N ASN A 188 -20.20 -11.06 -0.59
CA ASN A 188 -20.69 -12.05 0.39
C ASN A 188 -19.84 -12.13 1.66
N ARG A 189 -18.70 -11.41 1.70
CA ARG A 189 -17.82 -11.35 2.86
C ARG A 189 -17.94 -9.99 3.53
N GLU A 190 -18.28 -9.98 4.82
CA GLU A 190 -18.28 -8.76 5.62
C GLU A 190 -16.85 -8.24 5.79
N PRO A 191 -16.59 -6.95 5.52
CA PRO A 191 -15.30 -6.32 5.77
C PRO A 191 -14.90 -6.41 7.24
N VAL A 192 -13.61 -6.59 7.49
CA VAL A 192 -13.07 -6.54 8.85
C VAL A 192 -13.12 -5.10 9.32
N VAL A 193 -14.00 -4.80 10.28
CA VAL A 193 -14.05 -3.48 10.92
C VAL A 193 -12.75 -3.28 11.73
N PRO A 194 -11.88 -2.33 11.36
CA PRO A 194 -10.61 -2.19 12.05
C PRO A 194 -10.81 -1.62 13.45
N GLY A 195 -10.49 -2.45 14.46
CA GLY A 195 -10.36 -2.07 15.86
C GLY A 195 -11.66 -1.94 16.63
N ASN A 196 -11.99 -3.01 17.36
CA ASN A 196 -12.59 -2.96 18.69
C ASN A 196 -11.73 -3.80 19.65
N GLU A 197 -10.42 -3.53 19.71
CA GLU A 197 -9.58 -4.05 20.79
C GLU A 197 -8.76 -2.91 21.39
N GLN A 198 -8.74 -2.95 22.72
CA GLN A 198 -8.43 -1.91 23.71
C GLN A 198 -6.96 -1.54 23.79
#